data_AF-A0A942BE18-F1
#
_entry.id   AF-A0A942BE18-F1
#
_cell.length_a   1.000
_cell.length_b   1.000
_cell.length_c   1.000
_cell.angle_alpha   90.00
_cell.angle_beta   90.00
_cell.angle_gamma   90.00
#
_symmetry.space_group_name_H-M   'P 1'
#
loop_
_entity.id
_entity.type
_entity.pdbx_description
1 polymer ?
#
loop_
_entity_poly.entity_id
_entity_poly.type
_entity_poly.pdbx_seq_one_letter_code
_entity_poly.pdbx_strand_id
1 'polypeptide(L)'
;MNGTPDKRKSKPVFIRGLEELENKAEFAELAGDEFPHRKSLLEVDRRSVLKLMGAASALAGLGGCRSLILPQKKVVPFVKQPEDAVSGKTTQYATVYNLNGFGIGVLATAHDSRPTKLEGNPNHPSSLGGLDAQTMAQVVSLYDPDRLQLPKFKGEPTSWSDALAALRGALSESKNGAGFYLLTETVGSPTLAKQVQDFLKVYPAATWVQWEPANRDNAREGLKTAFGQDVHVAYDLAKADVIVSLDSDFLYSGPGAVRYARDTMARRKPGHPDGYNRIYAFESNRTTAGVVADHRARVKASGIARLAGLLASRLGVAGATGGEVAGVDAKLIDALVKDLNASRGKSAVIVGDHQPPEAHALAAAINEHLGNVGTTVHVLEPVLAKPTNQGAEFAALLQAMGTGEAKTLLVLGGNPVYSAYGDTKFADLLAKVPLSATLSLYNDET
;
A
#
# COMPACT_ATOMS: atom_id res chain seq x y z
N MET A 1 23.57 -22.68 -54.26
CA MET A 1 22.86 -23.39 -53.18
C MET A 1 23.87 -23.77 -52.12
N ASN A 2 23.76 -23.20 -50.91
CA ASN A 2 23.72 -23.91 -49.62
C ASN A 2 23.95 -22.89 -48.50
N GLY A 3 22.90 -22.76 -47.68
CA GLY A 3 22.67 -21.64 -46.79
C GLY A 3 23.57 -21.58 -45.57
N THR A 4 23.78 -20.35 -45.11
CA THR A 4 24.18 -19.99 -43.75
C THR A 4 23.26 -20.67 -42.72
N PRO A 5 23.80 -21.43 -41.75
CA PRO A 5 23.00 -22.02 -40.69
C PRO A 5 22.48 -20.93 -39.72
N ASP A 6 21.18 -21.01 -39.45
CA ASP A 6 20.40 -20.19 -38.54
C ASP A 6 20.91 -20.31 -37.08
N LYS A 7 21.41 -19.22 -36.51
CA LYS A 7 21.91 -19.14 -35.12
C LYS A 7 20.81 -19.24 -34.04
N ARG A 8 19.54 -19.51 -34.40
CA ARG A 8 18.41 -19.59 -33.44
C ARG A 8 17.91 -21.01 -33.15
N LYS A 9 18.78 -22.03 -33.26
CA LYS A 9 18.45 -23.42 -32.90
C LYS A 9 19.54 -24.16 -32.10
N SER A 10 20.35 -23.47 -31.30
CA SER A 10 21.16 -24.18 -30.30
C SER A 10 20.27 -24.53 -29.10
N LYS A 11 20.01 -25.82 -28.87
CA LYS A 11 19.39 -26.30 -27.63
C LYS A 11 20.20 -25.75 -26.44
N PRO A 12 19.56 -25.30 -25.34
CA PRO A 12 20.30 -24.88 -24.15
C PRO A 12 21.18 -26.05 -23.68
N VAL A 13 22.48 -25.80 -23.59
CA VAL A 13 23.44 -26.74 -23.02
C VAL A 13 23.36 -26.58 -21.52
N PHE A 14 22.70 -27.53 -20.86
CA PHE A 14 22.64 -27.57 -19.40
C PHE A 14 23.93 -28.20 -18.88
N ILE A 15 24.79 -27.37 -18.31
CA ILE A 15 25.99 -27.79 -17.60
C ILE A 15 25.60 -28.21 -16.18
N ARG A 16 26.15 -29.33 -15.70
CA ARG A 16 25.85 -29.88 -14.36
C ARG A 16 26.73 -29.26 -13.26
N GLY A 17 27.84 -28.63 -13.64
CA GLY A 17 28.78 -27.97 -12.74
C GLY A 17 29.78 -27.09 -13.50
N LEU A 18 30.62 -26.36 -12.78
CA LEU A 18 31.66 -25.49 -13.35
C LEU A 18 32.78 -26.30 -14.01
N GLU A 19 33.05 -27.49 -13.51
CA GLU A 19 34.11 -28.39 -13.97
C GLU A 19 33.84 -28.94 -15.39
N GLU A 20 32.55 -29.11 -15.75
CA GLU A 20 32.11 -29.48 -17.10
C GLU A 20 32.33 -28.35 -18.10
N LEU A 21 32.18 -27.10 -17.67
CA LEU A 21 32.42 -25.91 -18.49
C LEU A 21 33.92 -25.72 -18.77
N GLU A 22 34.77 -26.08 -17.80
CA GLU A 22 36.24 -25.98 -17.90
C GLU A 22 36.87 -27.11 -18.72
N ASN A 23 36.08 -28.08 -19.20
CA ASN A 23 36.48 -29.17 -20.09
C ASN A 23 37.71 -29.96 -19.58
N LYS A 24 37.79 -30.14 -18.26
CA LYS A 24 38.87 -30.89 -17.60
C LYS A 24 38.75 -32.37 -17.91
N ALA A 25 39.85 -33.00 -18.32
CA ALA A 25 39.89 -34.41 -18.71
C ALA A 25 39.42 -35.36 -17.58
N GLU A 26 39.69 -35.03 -16.32
CA GLU A 26 39.28 -35.80 -15.14
C GLU A 26 37.75 -35.85 -14.95
N PHE A 27 37.02 -34.81 -15.37
CA PHE A 27 35.55 -34.78 -15.27
C PHE A 27 34.91 -35.65 -16.36
N ALA A 28 35.50 -35.72 -17.56
CA ALA A 28 35.02 -36.58 -18.64
C ALA A 28 35.13 -38.07 -18.28
N GLU A 29 36.16 -38.46 -17.53
CA GLU A 29 36.36 -39.83 -17.05
C GLU A 29 35.35 -40.21 -15.95
N LEU A 30 35.02 -39.28 -15.04
CA LEU A 30 34.01 -39.43 -14.00
C LEU A 30 32.56 -39.38 -14.53
N ALA A 31 32.29 -38.61 -15.58
CA ALA A 31 30.95 -38.45 -16.15
C ALA A 31 30.53 -39.61 -17.05
N GLY A 32 31.49 -40.39 -17.58
CA GLY A 32 31.24 -41.54 -18.46
C GLY A 32 30.77 -42.80 -17.72
N ASP A 33 30.96 -42.88 -16.41
CA ASP A 33 30.55 -44.00 -15.57
C ASP A 33 29.86 -43.44 -14.31
N GLU A 34 28.54 -43.58 -14.20
CA GLU A 34 27.76 -43.11 -13.03
C GLU A 34 28.29 -43.68 -11.70
N PHE A 35 29.10 -44.75 -11.73
CA PHE A 35 29.74 -45.34 -10.57
C PHE A 35 31.19 -45.76 -10.89
N PRO A 36 32.16 -44.83 -10.83
CA PRO A 36 33.52 -44.98 -11.38
C PRO A 36 34.39 -46.10 -10.76
N HIS A 37 33.84 -46.86 -9.81
CA HIS A 37 34.53 -47.93 -9.06
C HIS A 37 33.81 -49.29 -9.14
N ARG A 38 32.82 -49.47 -10.04
CA ARG A 38 32.08 -50.75 -10.15
C ARG A 38 32.97 -51.94 -10.52
N LYS A 39 34.02 -51.74 -11.32
CA LYS A 39 34.94 -52.82 -11.71
C LYS A 39 35.74 -53.41 -10.53
N SER A 40 35.98 -52.65 -9.45
CA SER A 40 36.69 -53.16 -8.27
C SER A 40 35.78 -53.95 -7.29
N LEU A 41 34.48 -54.04 -7.57
CA LEU A 41 33.51 -54.78 -6.76
C LEU A 41 33.28 -56.22 -7.26
N LEU A 42 33.88 -56.61 -8.38
CA LEU A 42 33.66 -57.92 -9.02
C LEU A 42 34.75 -58.97 -8.72
N GLU A 43 35.82 -58.60 -8.00
CA GLU A 43 36.82 -59.54 -7.47
C GLU A 43 36.85 -59.45 -5.93
N VAL A 44 35.89 -60.12 -5.28
CA VAL A 44 35.74 -60.07 -3.83
C VAL A 44 36.16 -61.39 -3.20
N ASP A 45 37.34 -61.40 -2.58
CA ASP A 45 37.78 -62.47 -1.67
C ASP A 45 37.04 -62.35 -0.31
N ARG A 46 36.83 -63.46 0.41
CA ARG A 46 36.24 -63.49 1.77
C ARG A 46 36.86 -62.47 2.74
N ARG A 47 38.15 -62.19 2.63
CA ARG A 47 38.88 -61.17 3.40
C ARG A 47 38.48 -59.75 3.00
N SER A 48 38.21 -59.51 1.72
CA SER A 48 37.67 -58.25 1.21
C SER A 48 36.24 -58.04 1.70
N VAL A 49 35.41 -59.09 1.75
CA VAL A 49 34.07 -59.03 2.37
C VAL A 49 34.17 -58.67 3.86
N LEU A 50 35.04 -59.32 4.63
CA LEU A 50 35.20 -59.01 6.06
C LEU A 50 35.75 -57.60 6.30
N LYS A 51 36.66 -57.11 5.45
CA LYS A 51 37.13 -55.71 5.49
C LYS A 51 36.01 -54.73 5.15
N LEU A 52 35.19 -55.02 4.14
CA LEU A 52 34.05 -54.19 3.77
C LEU A 52 32.96 -54.19 4.85
N MET A 53 32.66 -55.34 5.46
CA MET A 53 31.73 -55.44 6.58
C MET A 53 32.26 -54.73 7.83
N GLY A 54 33.56 -54.87 8.14
CA GLY A 54 34.21 -54.13 9.23
C GLY A 54 34.22 -52.62 8.98
N ALA A 55 34.56 -52.19 7.76
CA ALA A 55 34.55 -50.78 7.35
C ALA A 55 33.13 -50.21 7.33
N ALA A 56 32.14 -50.95 6.83
CA ALA A 56 30.73 -50.57 6.84
C ALA A 56 30.18 -50.50 8.26
N SER A 57 30.59 -51.40 9.16
CA SER A 57 30.21 -51.37 10.57
C SER A 57 30.86 -50.19 11.31
N ALA A 58 32.11 -49.86 11.01
CA ALA A 58 32.80 -48.69 11.54
C ALA A 58 32.19 -47.37 11.01
N LEU A 59 31.89 -47.29 9.71
CA LEU A 59 31.21 -46.14 9.09
C LEU A 59 29.77 -45.98 9.59
N ALA A 60 29.04 -47.08 9.80
CA ALA A 60 27.72 -47.07 10.42
C ALA A 60 27.79 -46.65 11.91
N GLY A 61 28.81 -47.10 12.65
CA GLY A 61 29.08 -46.68 14.03
C GLY A 61 29.43 -45.19 14.15
N LEU A 62 30.19 -44.64 13.20
CA LEU A 62 30.48 -43.21 13.08
C LEU A 62 29.23 -42.41 12.64
N GLY A 63 28.35 -43.01 11.83
CA GLY A 63 27.03 -42.47 11.52
C GLY A 63 26.08 -42.42 12.73
N GLY A 64 26.31 -43.24 13.76
CA GLY A 64 25.60 -43.20 15.04
C GLY A 64 25.91 -41.96 15.89
N CYS A 65 27.03 -41.28 15.62
CA CYS A 65 27.44 -40.03 16.27
C CYS A 65 26.90 -38.77 15.56
N ARG A 66 25.94 -38.90 14.63
CA ARG A 66 25.38 -37.75 13.90
C ARG A 66 24.71 -36.73 14.84
N SER A 67 24.20 -37.18 15.99
CA SER A 67 23.65 -36.32 17.05
C SER A 67 24.71 -35.52 17.82
N LEU A 68 26.00 -35.91 17.77
CA LEU A 68 27.12 -35.19 18.38
C LEU A 68 27.69 -34.10 17.44
N ILE A 69 27.48 -34.22 16.13
CA ILE A 69 28.01 -33.32 15.10
C ILE A 69 26.96 -32.27 14.66
N LEU A 70 25.67 -32.58 14.82
CA LEU A 70 24.60 -31.62 14.56
C LEU A 70 24.46 -30.65 15.75
N PRO A 71 24.32 -29.33 15.50
CA PRO A 71 24.10 -28.37 16.58
C PRO A 71 22.85 -28.77 17.37
N GLN A 72 23.01 -29.00 18.68
CA GLN A 72 21.89 -29.31 19.57
C GLN A 72 20.94 -28.12 19.59
N LYS A 73 19.79 -28.25 18.92
CA LYS A 73 18.73 -27.23 18.95
C LYS A 73 18.11 -27.21 20.34
N LYS A 74 18.25 -26.09 21.04
CA LYS A 74 17.63 -25.88 22.35
C LYS A 74 16.13 -25.62 22.16
N VAL A 75 15.30 -26.30 22.94
CA VAL A 75 13.86 -26.02 23.06
C VAL A 75 13.68 -25.24 24.36
N VAL A 76 13.20 -24.00 24.26
CA VAL A 76 13.04 -23.10 25.41
C VAL A 76 11.54 -22.87 25.64
N PRO A 77 10.95 -23.42 26.72
CA PRO A 77 9.55 -23.18 27.05
C PRO A 77 9.35 -21.79 27.69
N PHE A 78 8.10 -21.35 27.77
CA PHE A 78 7.74 -20.15 28.53
C PHE A 78 8.11 -20.30 30.01
N VAL A 79 8.69 -19.25 30.61
CA VAL A 79 8.89 -19.20 32.07
C VAL A 79 7.54 -19.08 32.79
N LYS A 80 6.65 -18.26 32.25
CA LYS A 80 5.24 -18.15 32.64
C LYS A 80 4.39 -18.23 31.39
N GLN A 81 3.70 -19.35 31.19
CA GLN A 81 2.89 -19.57 30.00
C GLN A 81 1.62 -18.71 30.05
N PRO A 82 1.33 -17.91 29.01
CA PRO A 82 0.02 -17.26 28.87
C PRO A 82 -1.08 -18.31 28.68
N GLU A 83 -2.25 -18.10 29.27
CA GLU A 83 -3.37 -19.04 29.21
C GLU A 83 -3.83 -19.31 27.76
N ASP A 84 -3.83 -18.27 26.92
CA ASP A 84 -4.27 -18.36 25.51
C ASP A 84 -3.15 -18.78 24.54
N ALA A 85 -1.92 -19.00 25.04
CA ALA A 85 -0.77 -19.37 24.21
C ALA A 85 -0.52 -20.88 24.27
N VAL A 86 -1.11 -21.60 23.32
CA VAL A 86 -0.82 -23.02 23.11
C VAL A 86 0.25 -23.17 22.04
N SER A 87 1.47 -23.56 22.43
CA SER A 87 2.58 -23.74 21.48
C SER A 87 2.21 -24.69 20.34
N GLY A 88 2.55 -24.27 19.12
CA GLY A 88 2.22 -25.01 17.90
C GLY A 88 0.81 -24.76 17.35
N LYS A 89 -0.08 -24.08 18.08
CA LYS A 89 -1.35 -23.58 17.55
C LYS A 89 -1.22 -22.10 17.21
N THR A 90 -1.77 -21.72 16.06
CA THR A 90 -1.87 -20.30 15.67
C THR A 90 -3.04 -19.63 16.37
N THR A 91 -2.83 -18.39 16.78
CA THR A 91 -3.90 -17.51 17.28
C THR A 91 -4.11 -16.37 16.29
N GLN A 92 -5.36 -15.99 16.04
CA GLN A 92 -5.71 -14.87 15.17
C GLN A 92 -6.17 -13.68 16.00
N TYR A 93 -5.58 -12.51 15.74
CA TYR A 93 -5.93 -11.25 16.38
C TYR A 93 -6.61 -10.33 15.37
N ALA A 94 -7.78 -9.80 15.73
CA ALA A 94 -8.42 -8.74 14.95
C ALA A 94 -7.72 -7.41 15.22
N THR A 95 -7.19 -6.79 14.17
CA THR A 95 -6.50 -5.49 14.23
C THR A 95 -6.80 -4.67 12.97
N VAL A 96 -6.22 -3.49 12.85
CA VAL A 96 -6.45 -2.56 11.74
C VAL A 96 -5.11 -2.02 11.28
N TYR A 97 -4.89 -2.00 9.96
CA TYR A 97 -3.83 -1.22 9.34
C TYR A 97 -4.40 0.13 8.89
N ASN A 98 -3.70 1.23 9.18
CA ASN A 98 -4.13 2.56 8.80
C ASN A 98 -3.29 3.05 7.61
N LEU A 99 -3.95 3.47 6.53
CA LEU A 99 -3.33 4.04 5.35
C LEU A 99 -4.09 5.31 4.95
N ASN A 100 -3.37 6.43 4.81
CA ASN A 100 -3.92 7.75 4.47
C ASN A 100 -5.11 8.17 5.37
N GLY A 101 -5.07 7.79 6.64
CA GLY A 101 -6.14 8.06 7.61
C GLY A 101 -7.30 7.08 7.60
N PHE A 102 -7.32 6.06 6.73
CA PHE A 102 -8.39 5.08 6.64
C PHE A 102 -7.95 3.70 7.13
N GLY A 103 -8.82 3.06 7.89
CA GLY A 103 -8.59 1.73 8.45
C GLY A 103 -8.96 0.60 7.49
N ILE A 104 -8.02 -0.32 7.26
CA ILE A 104 -8.24 -1.63 6.65
C ILE A 104 -8.21 -2.67 7.76
N GLY A 105 -9.36 -3.30 8.05
CA GLY A 105 -9.45 -4.33 9.08
C GLY A 105 -8.77 -5.63 8.65
N VAL A 106 -7.89 -6.13 9.50
CA VAL A 106 -7.06 -7.30 9.23
C VAL A 106 -7.14 -8.32 10.37
N LEU A 107 -6.84 -9.58 10.06
CA LEU A 107 -6.61 -10.65 11.00
C LEU A 107 -5.12 -10.99 10.98
N ALA A 108 -4.43 -10.75 12.09
CA ALA A 108 -3.04 -11.12 12.27
C ALA A 108 -2.95 -12.53 12.84
N THR A 109 -2.49 -13.47 12.03
CA THR A 109 -2.17 -14.82 12.49
C THR A 109 -0.81 -14.78 13.18
N ALA A 110 -0.76 -15.23 14.43
CA ALA A 110 0.44 -15.25 15.25
C ALA A 110 0.79 -16.67 15.71
N HIS A 111 2.08 -16.98 15.70
CA HIS A 111 2.64 -18.18 16.33
C HIS A 111 3.41 -17.74 17.57
N ASP A 112 3.08 -18.31 18.73
CA ASP A 112 3.70 -17.93 20.01
C ASP A 112 3.77 -16.40 20.21
N SER A 113 2.64 -15.73 19.91
CA SER A 113 2.46 -14.26 19.98
C SER A 113 3.28 -13.43 18.99
N ARG A 114 3.87 -14.03 17.95
CA ARG A 114 4.58 -13.35 16.87
C ARG A 114 3.73 -13.35 15.60
N PRO A 115 3.25 -12.20 15.10
CA PRO A 115 2.47 -12.14 13.85
C PRO A 115 3.29 -12.68 12.68
N THR A 116 2.82 -13.66 11.93
CA THR A 116 3.55 -14.21 10.77
C THR A 116 2.81 -14.01 9.45
N LYS A 117 1.51 -13.69 9.52
CA LYS A 117 0.66 -13.50 8.34
C LYS A 117 -0.46 -12.51 8.66
N LEU A 118 -0.77 -11.66 7.69
CA LEU A 118 -1.96 -10.82 7.68
C LEU A 118 -2.97 -11.36 6.66
N GLU A 119 -4.24 -11.40 7.07
CA GLU A 119 -5.38 -11.74 6.23
C GLU A 119 -6.45 -10.65 6.39
N GLY A 120 -7.37 -10.52 5.44
CA GLY A 120 -8.45 -9.53 5.58
C GLY A 120 -9.42 -9.98 6.65
N ASN A 121 -10.00 -9.05 7.40
CA ASN A 121 -11.07 -9.37 8.34
C ASN A 121 -12.42 -9.50 7.59
N PRO A 122 -13.07 -10.67 7.58
CA PRO A 122 -14.37 -10.86 6.91
C PRO A 122 -15.48 -9.94 7.44
N ASN A 123 -15.38 -9.53 8.71
CA ASN A 123 -16.38 -8.70 9.38
C ASN A 123 -16.12 -7.21 9.23
N HIS A 124 -14.99 -6.80 8.64
CA HIS A 124 -14.67 -5.38 8.45
C HIS A 124 -15.13 -4.90 7.06
N PRO A 125 -15.87 -3.78 6.97
CA PRO A 125 -16.52 -3.35 5.73
C PRO A 125 -15.55 -3.04 4.58
N SER A 126 -14.35 -2.54 4.88
CA SER A 126 -13.33 -2.17 3.89
C SER A 126 -12.58 -3.36 3.28
N SER A 127 -12.44 -4.47 4.00
CA SER A 127 -11.63 -5.63 3.58
C SER A 127 -12.48 -6.84 3.21
N LEU A 128 -13.54 -7.14 3.98
CA LEU A 128 -14.41 -8.31 3.82
C LEU A 128 -13.64 -9.64 3.67
N GLY A 129 -12.42 -9.74 4.19
CA GLY A 129 -11.57 -10.92 4.03
C GLY A 129 -10.46 -10.80 2.96
N GLY A 130 -10.47 -9.73 2.15
CA GLY A 130 -9.38 -9.40 1.22
C GLY A 130 -8.37 -8.40 1.79
N LEU A 131 -7.17 -8.36 1.22
CA LEU A 131 -6.13 -7.36 1.49
C LEU A 131 -5.48 -6.92 0.19
N ASP A 132 -4.96 -5.70 0.19
CA ASP A 132 -4.05 -5.23 -0.84
C ASP A 132 -2.60 -5.68 -0.56
N ALA A 133 -1.73 -5.50 -1.56
CA ALA A 133 -0.34 -5.93 -1.49
C ALA A 133 0.48 -5.16 -0.44
N GLN A 134 0.21 -3.87 -0.22
CA GLN A 134 0.94 -3.05 0.74
C GLN A 134 0.61 -3.48 2.17
N THR A 135 -0.67 -3.71 2.47
CA THR A 135 -1.12 -4.21 3.77
C THR A 135 -0.56 -5.60 4.07
N MET A 136 -0.54 -6.50 3.08
CA MET A 136 0.03 -7.84 3.24
C MET A 136 1.54 -7.79 3.54
N ALA A 137 2.27 -6.82 2.97
CA ALA A 137 3.71 -6.67 3.17
C ALA A 137 4.10 -6.12 4.55
N GLN A 138 3.15 -5.57 5.33
CA GLN A 138 3.44 -4.96 6.65
C GLN A 138 4.04 -5.95 7.67
N VAL A 139 3.81 -7.26 7.50
CA VAL A 139 4.48 -8.28 8.33
C VAL A 139 6.00 -8.21 8.14
N VAL A 140 6.46 -7.98 6.91
CA VAL A 140 7.89 -7.86 6.62
C VAL A 140 8.44 -6.58 7.23
N SER A 141 7.73 -5.45 7.08
CA SER A 141 8.11 -4.19 7.72
C SER A 141 8.21 -4.30 9.24
N LEU A 142 7.36 -5.10 9.90
CA LEU A 142 7.45 -5.33 11.35
C LEU A 142 8.77 -6.01 11.75
N TYR A 143 9.27 -6.95 10.95
CA TYR A 143 10.51 -7.70 11.21
C TYR A 143 11.74 -7.16 10.50
N ASP A 144 11.64 -5.96 9.96
CA ASP A 144 12.73 -5.31 9.25
C ASP A 144 13.88 -4.96 10.23
N PRO A 145 15.11 -5.46 10.00
CA PRO A 145 16.25 -5.19 10.86
C PRO A 145 16.72 -3.72 10.82
N ASP A 146 16.38 -2.96 9.77
CA ASP A 146 16.82 -1.58 9.59
C ASP A 146 15.98 -0.56 10.38
N ARG A 147 14.96 -1.05 11.11
CA ARG A 147 14.16 -0.22 12.01
C ARG A 147 14.99 0.40 13.13
N LEU A 148 14.62 1.61 13.51
CA LEU A 148 15.19 2.29 14.68
C LEU A 148 14.93 1.48 15.95
N GLN A 149 16.00 1.01 16.58
CA GLN A 149 15.94 0.26 17.85
C GLN A 149 15.93 1.18 19.07
N LEU A 150 16.55 2.37 18.96
CA LEU A 150 16.64 3.38 20.00
C LEU A 150 16.43 4.77 19.41
N PRO A 151 15.90 5.74 20.19
CA PRO A 151 15.90 7.15 19.80
C PRO A 151 17.32 7.63 19.52
N LYS A 152 17.43 8.64 18.64
CA LYS A 152 18.70 9.32 18.37
C LYS A 152 18.55 10.82 18.58
N PHE A 153 19.61 11.48 19.01
CA PHE A 153 19.73 12.93 19.09
C PHE A 153 20.99 13.37 18.36
N LYS A 154 20.83 14.17 17.30
CA LYS A 154 21.94 14.60 16.43
C LYS A 154 22.79 13.43 15.89
N GLY A 155 22.13 12.33 15.55
CA GLY A 155 22.77 11.12 15.00
C GLY A 155 23.21 10.08 16.05
N GLU A 156 23.37 10.49 17.32
CA GLU A 156 23.84 9.61 18.38
C GLU A 156 22.68 8.94 19.15
N PRO A 157 22.80 7.65 19.54
CA PRO A 157 21.78 6.99 20.36
C PRO A 157 21.52 7.73 21.69
N THR A 158 20.25 7.85 22.06
CA THR A 158 19.82 8.48 23.32
C THR A 158 18.69 7.69 24.00
N SER A 159 18.41 8.01 25.26
CA SER A 159 17.32 7.41 26.01
C SER A 159 15.97 8.05 25.66
N TRP A 160 14.88 7.30 25.83
CA TRP A 160 13.53 7.84 25.69
C TRP A 160 13.25 8.99 26.67
N SER A 161 13.79 8.92 27.90
CA SER A 161 13.62 9.98 28.89
C SER A 161 14.26 11.29 28.44
N ASP A 162 15.47 11.24 27.89
CA ASP A 162 16.20 12.44 27.45
C ASP A 162 15.57 13.05 26.20
N ALA A 163 15.17 12.21 25.23
CA ALA A 163 14.46 12.66 24.03
C ALA A 163 13.14 13.38 24.38
N LEU A 164 12.35 12.81 25.30
CA LEU A 164 11.10 13.42 25.76
C LEU A 164 11.34 14.67 26.62
N ALA A 165 12.45 14.73 27.38
CA ALA A 165 12.81 15.90 28.16
C ALA A 165 13.12 17.10 27.25
N ALA A 166 13.82 16.89 26.13
CA ALA A 166 14.10 17.96 25.16
C ALA A 166 12.81 18.57 24.57
N LEU A 167 11.84 17.72 24.17
CA LEU A 167 10.55 18.19 23.65
C LEU A 167 9.72 18.93 24.71
N ARG A 168 9.69 18.42 25.95
CA ARG A 168 9.01 19.08 27.07
C ARG A 168 9.66 20.43 27.41
N GLY A 169 10.99 20.51 27.36
CA GLY A 169 11.75 21.74 27.53
C GLY A 169 11.32 22.81 26.54
N ALA A 170 11.32 22.49 25.24
CA ALA A 170 10.89 23.40 24.19
C ALA A 170 9.44 23.88 24.36
N LEU A 171 8.52 22.99 24.73
CA LEU A 171 7.14 23.36 25.04
C LEU A 171 7.05 24.31 26.26
N SER A 172 7.81 24.03 27.32
CA SER A 172 7.81 24.86 28.53
C SER A 172 8.40 26.26 28.33
N GLU A 173 9.35 26.41 27.40
CA GLU A 173 9.94 27.70 27.03
C GLU A 173 9.04 28.50 26.07
N SER A 174 8.12 27.82 25.38
CA SER A 174 7.17 28.46 24.47
C SER A 174 6.05 29.16 25.23
N LYS A 175 5.65 30.36 24.79
CA LYS A 175 4.46 31.04 25.33
C LYS A 175 3.21 30.34 24.79
N ASN A 176 2.64 29.42 25.58
CA ASN A 176 1.43 28.65 25.24
C ASN A 176 1.52 27.83 23.93
N GLY A 177 2.73 27.38 23.55
CA GLY A 177 2.94 26.63 22.30
C GLY A 177 3.33 27.49 21.09
N ALA A 178 3.53 28.81 21.25
CA ALA A 178 3.87 29.68 20.13
C ALA A 178 5.15 29.20 19.41
N GLY A 179 5.06 29.02 18.09
CA GLY A 179 6.15 28.51 17.26
C GLY A 179 6.34 26.98 17.31
N PHE A 180 5.46 26.24 18.00
CA PHE A 180 5.43 24.79 17.97
C PHE A 180 4.49 24.30 16.86
N TYR A 181 5.04 23.54 15.91
CA TYR A 181 4.30 22.93 14.83
C TYR A 181 4.30 21.41 15.00
N LEU A 182 3.10 20.83 14.93
CA LEU A 182 2.89 19.39 14.88
C LEU A 182 2.51 19.02 13.45
N LEU A 183 3.42 18.36 12.73
CA LEU A 183 3.16 17.80 11.41
C LEU A 183 2.76 16.33 11.57
N THR A 184 1.60 15.95 11.03
CA THR A 184 1.17 14.55 10.99
C THR A 184 0.78 14.14 9.58
N GLU A 185 0.84 12.84 9.32
CA GLU A 185 0.05 12.21 8.26
C GLU A 185 -1.47 12.46 8.45
N THR A 186 -2.29 12.02 7.50
CA THR A 186 -3.74 12.18 7.61
C THR A 186 -4.27 11.37 8.79
N VAL A 187 -4.92 12.04 9.75
CA VAL A 187 -5.46 11.38 10.94
C VAL A 187 -6.94 11.06 10.78
N GLY A 188 -7.27 9.76 10.72
CA GLY A 188 -8.64 9.26 10.90
C GLY A 188 -8.87 8.45 12.17
N SER A 189 -7.86 8.33 13.05
CA SER A 189 -8.02 7.69 14.36
C SER A 189 -8.70 8.65 15.36
N PRO A 190 -9.87 8.30 15.94
CA PRO A 190 -10.54 9.15 16.92
C PRO A 190 -9.72 9.38 18.20
N THR A 191 -8.93 8.39 18.62
CA THR A 191 -8.10 8.50 19.83
C THR A 191 -6.93 9.46 19.63
N LEU A 192 -6.24 9.35 18.49
CA LEU A 192 -5.15 10.27 18.14
C LEU A 192 -5.68 11.68 17.93
N ALA A 193 -6.81 11.84 17.23
CA ALA A 193 -7.47 13.12 17.06
C ALA A 193 -7.77 13.79 18.40
N LYS A 194 -8.34 13.04 19.35
CA LYS A 194 -8.60 13.54 20.71
C LYS A 194 -7.31 13.93 21.43
N GLN A 195 -6.25 13.13 21.33
CA GLN A 195 -4.96 13.46 21.95
C GLN A 195 -4.38 14.76 21.41
N VAL A 196 -4.43 14.98 20.08
CA VAL A 196 -3.98 16.22 19.45
C VAL A 196 -4.86 17.40 19.89
N GLN A 197 -6.18 17.23 19.92
CA GLN A 197 -7.10 18.28 20.39
C GLN A 197 -6.85 18.65 21.86
N ASP A 198 -6.63 17.66 22.73
CA ASP A 198 -6.33 17.92 24.14
C ASP A 198 -4.96 18.58 24.31
N PHE A 199 -3.97 18.23 23.47
CA PHE A 199 -2.69 18.95 23.39
C PHE A 199 -2.89 20.43 22.99
N LEU A 200 -3.68 20.70 21.95
CA LEU A 200 -3.96 22.06 21.49
C LEU A 200 -4.78 22.88 22.49
N LYS A 201 -5.56 22.25 23.38
CA LYS A 201 -6.23 22.98 24.49
C LYS A 201 -5.24 23.46 25.54
N VAL A 202 -4.19 22.70 25.81
CA VAL A 202 -3.12 23.08 26.75
C VAL A 202 -2.19 24.11 26.11
N TYR A 203 -1.90 23.95 24.81
CA TYR A 203 -1.01 24.81 24.04
C TYR A 203 -1.76 25.44 22.84
N PRO A 204 -2.63 26.43 23.08
CA PRO A 204 -3.49 27.01 22.04
C PRO A 204 -2.75 27.78 20.94
N ALA A 205 -1.48 28.14 21.14
CA ALA A 205 -0.66 28.77 20.11
C ALA A 205 0.19 27.78 19.30
N ALA A 206 0.10 26.48 19.60
CA ALA A 206 0.69 25.44 18.76
C ALA A 206 -0.19 25.21 17.51
N THR A 207 0.44 24.87 16.38
CA THR A 207 -0.25 24.65 15.11
C THR A 207 -0.18 23.19 14.71
N TRP A 208 -1.35 22.57 14.47
CA TRP A 208 -1.44 21.24 13.88
C TRP A 208 -1.55 21.35 12.36
N VAL A 209 -0.62 20.73 11.65
CA VAL A 209 -0.54 20.65 10.20
C VAL A 209 -0.70 19.19 9.79
N GLN A 210 -1.59 18.92 8.83
CA GLN A 210 -1.69 17.60 8.19
C GLN A 210 -1.15 17.66 6.77
N TRP A 211 -0.34 16.68 6.39
CA TRP A 211 0.12 16.58 5.02
C TRP A 211 0.46 15.15 4.61
N GLU A 212 -0.05 14.77 3.43
CA GLU A 212 0.31 13.56 2.69
C GLU A 212 0.80 13.94 1.29
N PRO A 213 1.81 13.24 0.75
CA PRO A 213 2.25 13.46 -0.63
C PRO A 213 1.17 13.07 -1.65
N ALA A 214 0.38 12.05 -1.35
CA ALA A 214 -0.77 11.60 -2.14
C ALA A 214 -2.09 11.90 -1.41
N ASN A 215 -2.28 13.18 -1.02
CA ASN A 215 -3.49 13.64 -0.36
C ASN A 215 -4.73 13.63 -1.29
N ARG A 216 -5.89 13.96 -0.70
CA ARG A 216 -7.19 13.98 -1.38
C ARG A 216 -7.81 15.38 -1.41
N ASP A 217 -6.97 16.42 -1.44
CA ASP A 217 -7.43 17.82 -1.38
C ASP A 217 -8.38 18.14 -2.53
N ASN A 218 -8.05 17.73 -3.77
CA ASN A 218 -8.91 18.02 -4.91
C ASN A 218 -10.27 17.34 -4.81
N ALA A 219 -10.28 16.06 -4.39
CA ALA A 219 -11.52 15.32 -4.16
C ALA A 219 -12.37 16.00 -3.08
N ARG A 220 -11.75 16.41 -1.97
CA ARG A 220 -12.43 17.13 -0.89
C ARG A 220 -13.05 18.44 -1.37
N GLU A 221 -12.27 19.31 -2.01
CA GLU A 221 -12.75 20.63 -2.47
C GLU A 221 -13.87 20.50 -3.51
N GLY A 222 -13.75 19.53 -4.43
CA GLY A 222 -14.79 19.28 -5.43
C GLY A 222 -16.09 18.75 -4.83
N LEU A 223 -15.99 17.81 -3.87
CA LEU A 223 -17.16 17.30 -3.15
C LEU A 223 -17.78 18.37 -2.25
N LYS A 224 -16.97 19.20 -1.59
CA LYS A 224 -17.44 20.34 -0.79
C LYS A 224 -18.17 21.36 -1.66
N THR A 225 -17.69 21.61 -2.87
CA THR A 225 -18.38 22.46 -3.85
C THR A 225 -19.73 21.88 -4.26
N ALA A 226 -19.82 20.57 -4.47
CA ALA A 226 -21.06 19.90 -4.88
C ALA A 226 -22.10 19.82 -3.76
N PHE A 227 -21.68 19.49 -2.54
CA PHE A 227 -22.59 19.21 -1.41
C PHE A 227 -22.70 20.36 -0.39
N GLY A 228 -21.94 21.44 -0.56
CA GLY A 228 -21.94 22.63 0.31
C GLY A 228 -21.25 22.44 1.66
N GLN A 229 -20.76 21.24 1.96
CA GLN A 229 -20.07 20.92 3.21
C GLN A 229 -19.02 19.82 2.97
N ASP A 230 -18.10 19.68 3.93
CA ASP A 230 -17.17 18.56 3.91
C ASP A 230 -17.93 17.24 4.05
N VAL A 231 -17.70 16.31 3.11
CA VAL A 231 -18.32 14.99 3.08
C VAL A 231 -17.32 13.92 2.67
N HIS A 232 -17.60 12.67 3.02
CA HIS A 232 -16.92 11.51 2.46
C HIS A 232 -17.86 10.76 1.52
N VAL A 233 -17.42 10.48 0.29
CA VAL A 233 -18.18 9.65 -0.65
C VAL A 233 -17.63 8.23 -0.65
N ALA A 234 -18.51 7.27 -0.40
CA ALA A 234 -18.23 5.84 -0.52
C ALA A 234 -19.16 5.20 -1.56
N TYR A 235 -18.64 4.25 -2.34
CA TYR A 235 -19.41 3.56 -3.37
C TYR A 235 -19.83 2.16 -2.96
N ASP A 236 -21.06 1.76 -3.30
CA ASP A 236 -21.56 0.38 -3.24
C ASP A 236 -21.64 -0.18 -4.67
N LEU A 237 -20.50 -0.70 -5.15
CA LEU A 237 -20.36 -1.13 -6.54
C LEU A 237 -21.01 -2.49 -6.82
N ALA A 238 -21.47 -3.20 -5.79
CA ALA A 238 -22.22 -4.44 -5.97
C ALA A 238 -23.58 -4.16 -6.64
N LYS A 239 -24.13 -2.96 -6.41
CA LYS A 239 -25.39 -2.48 -6.98
C LYS A 239 -25.24 -1.73 -8.31
N ALA A 240 -24.01 -1.56 -8.80
CA ALA A 240 -23.75 -0.82 -10.03
C ALA A 240 -23.75 -1.76 -11.25
N ASP A 241 -24.67 -1.52 -12.18
CA ASP A 241 -24.72 -2.14 -13.51
C ASP A 241 -23.74 -1.44 -14.48
N VAL A 242 -23.50 -0.14 -14.29
CA VAL A 242 -22.57 0.67 -15.10
C VAL A 242 -21.62 1.45 -14.19
N ILE A 243 -20.32 1.30 -14.40
CA ILE A 243 -19.29 2.03 -13.66
C ILE A 243 -18.47 2.86 -14.65
N VAL A 244 -18.35 4.16 -14.37
CA VAL A 244 -17.54 5.10 -15.15
C VAL A 244 -16.35 5.53 -14.30
N SER A 245 -15.15 5.17 -14.72
CA SER A 245 -13.90 5.67 -14.14
C SER A 245 -13.36 6.82 -14.98
N LEU A 246 -13.23 7.98 -14.35
CA LEU A 246 -12.60 9.18 -14.88
C LEU A 246 -11.22 9.34 -14.22
N ASP A 247 -10.23 8.76 -14.88
CA ASP A 247 -8.82 8.66 -14.46
C ASP A 247 -8.67 8.10 -13.04
N SER A 248 -9.56 7.19 -12.64
CA SER A 248 -9.55 6.56 -11.31
C SER A 248 -9.09 5.11 -11.38
N ASP A 249 -8.08 4.78 -10.58
CA ASP A 249 -7.71 3.39 -10.31
C ASP A 249 -8.42 2.85 -9.04
N PHE A 250 -9.75 2.99 -8.97
CA PHE A 250 -10.55 2.67 -7.78
C PHE A 250 -10.49 1.19 -7.32
N LEU A 251 -9.87 0.31 -8.10
CA LEU A 251 -9.63 -1.09 -7.74
C LEU A 251 -8.31 -1.29 -6.97
N TYR A 252 -7.42 -0.29 -6.97
CA TYR A 252 -6.10 -0.36 -6.38
C TYR A 252 -5.81 0.81 -5.43
N SER A 253 -6.22 2.01 -5.81
CA SER A 253 -5.96 3.25 -5.08
C SER A 253 -7.20 3.76 -4.35
N GLY A 254 -6.95 4.43 -3.22
CA GLY A 254 -7.97 5.04 -2.38
C GLY A 254 -8.49 4.12 -1.27
N PRO A 255 -9.20 4.67 -0.29
CA PRO A 255 -9.53 3.99 0.97
C PRO A 255 -10.52 2.83 0.83
N GLY A 256 -11.29 2.81 -0.25
CA GLY A 256 -12.25 1.75 -0.53
C GLY A 256 -11.76 0.68 -1.49
N ALA A 257 -10.51 0.75 -1.98
CA ALA A 257 -10.03 -0.03 -3.13
C ALA A 257 -10.27 -1.54 -3.00
N VAL A 258 -9.94 -2.14 -1.85
CA VAL A 258 -10.14 -3.57 -1.60
C VAL A 258 -11.62 -3.95 -1.68
N ARG A 259 -12.50 -3.13 -1.08
CA ARG A 259 -13.94 -3.33 -1.13
C ARG A 259 -14.48 -3.16 -2.55
N TYR A 260 -14.07 -2.09 -3.23
CA TYR A 260 -14.51 -1.78 -4.59
C TYR A 260 -14.07 -2.85 -5.60
N ALA A 261 -12.84 -3.38 -5.44
CA ALA A 261 -12.35 -4.49 -6.23
C ALA A 261 -13.20 -5.75 -6.05
N ARG A 262 -13.51 -6.10 -4.80
CA ARG A 262 -14.37 -7.25 -4.49
C ARG A 262 -15.76 -7.10 -5.12
N ASP A 263 -16.41 -5.97 -4.89
CA ASP A 263 -17.78 -5.72 -5.36
C ASP A 263 -17.85 -5.74 -6.89
N THR A 264 -16.89 -5.07 -7.54
CA THR A 264 -16.81 -5.01 -9.01
C THR A 264 -16.55 -6.39 -9.61
N MET A 265 -15.61 -7.16 -9.06
CA MET A 265 -15.26 -8.47 -9.61
C MET A 265 -16.31 -9.55 -9.29
N ALA A 266 -17.07 -9.41 -8.19
CA ALA A 266 -18.17 -10.32 -7.88
C ALA A 266 -19.25 -10.32 -8.97
N ARG A 267 -19.60 -9.14 -9.51
CA ARG A 267 -20.54 -8.97 -10.63
C ARG A 267 -20.03 -9.54 -11.96
N ARG A 268 -18.73 -9.83 -12.09
CA ARG A 268 -18.11 -10.34 -13.33
C ARG A 268 -17.93 -11.87 -13.34
N LYS A 269 -18.47 -12.57 -12.35
CA LYS A 269 -18.52 -14.03 -12.34
C LYS A 269 -19.57 -14.52 -13.36
N PRO A 270 -19.24 -15.48 -14.24
CA PRO A 270 -20.22 -16.05 -15.16
C PRO A 270 -21.46 -16.57 -14.42
N GLY A 271 -22.64 -16.22 -14.92
CA GLY A 271 -23.92 -16.63 -14.32
C GLY A 271 -24.35 -15.84 -13.08
N HIS A 272 -23.73 -14.68 -12.79
CA HIS A 272 -24.22 -13.78 -11.74
C HIS A 272 -25.70 -13.40 -12.00
N PRO A 273 -26.60 -13.45 -11.00
CA PRO A 273 -28.04 -13.21 -11.19
C PRO A 273 -28.37 -11.85 -11.82
N ASP A 274 -27.67 -10.80 -11.39
CA ASP A 274 -27.85 -9.43 -11.91
C ASP A 274 -27.05 -9.15 -13.19
N GLY A 275 -26.46 -10.18 -13.81
CA GLY A 275 -25.58 -10.04 -14.96
C GLY A 275 -24.27 -9.28 -14.66
N TYR A 276 -23.52 -9.04 -15.73
CA TYR A 276 -22.23 -8.36 -15.70
C TYR A 276 -22.40 -6.84 -15.53
N ASN A 277 -21.59 -6.24 -14.66
CA ASN A 277 -21.42 -4.80 -14.67
C ASN A 277 -20.54 -4.37 -15.85
N ARG A 278 -20.90 -3.27 -16.50
CA ARG A 278 -20.14 -2.67 -17.60
C ARG A 278 -19.25 -1.55 -17.08
N ILE A 279 -17.97 -1.58 -17.44
CA ILE A 279 -16.98 -0.62 -16.97
C ILE A 279 -16.46 0.22 -18.15
N TYR A 280 -16.60 1.54 -18.01
CA TYR A 280 -16.02 2.54 -18.89
C TYR A 280 -14.85 3.23 -18.20
N ALA A 281 -13.64 3.11 -18.74
CA ALA A 281 -12.44 3.75 -18.19
C ALA A 281 -11.89 4.80 -19.15
N PHE A 282 -11.84 6.04 -18.70
CA PHE A 282 -11.19 7.16 -19.38
C PHE A 282 -9.97 7.55 -18.58
N GLU A 283 -8.78 7.18 -19.04
CA GLU A 283 -7.57 7.28 -18.22
C GLU A 283 -6.36 7.74 -19.02
N SER A 284 -5.47 8.44 -18.34
CA SER A 284 -4.22 8.96 -18.88
C SER A 284 -3.16 7.87 -18.97
N ASN A 285 -2.98 7.13 -17.89
CA ASN A 285 -2.11 5.97 -17.78
C ASN A 285 -2.94 4.68 -17.76
N ARG A 286 -2.29 3.54 -18.01
CA ARG A 286 -2.96 2.25 -17.89
C ARG A 286 -3.08 1.86 -16.41
N THR A 287 -4.30 1.79 -15.90
CA THR A 287 -4.59 1.45 -14.50
C THR A 287 -5.12 0.02 -14.33
N THR A 288 -5.26 -0.47 -13.10
CA THR A 288 -5.89 -1.78 -12.88
C THR A 288 -7.37 -1.77 -13.26
N ALA A 289 -8.08 -0.67 -12.99
CA ALA A 289 -9.44 -0.43 -13.48
C ALA A 289 -9.53 -0.49 -15.01
N GLY A 290 -8.59 0.15 -15.71
CA GLY A 290 -8.53 0.14 -17.17
C GLY A 290 -8.20 -1.23 -17.78
N VAL A 291 -7.48 -2.11 -17.07
CA VAL A 291 -7.19 -3.48 -17.53
C VAL A 291 -8.43 -4.34 -17.58
N VAL A 292 -9.35 -4.18 -16.63
CA VAL A 292 -10.59 -4.96 -16.53
C VAL A 292 -11.81 -4.24 -17.15
N ALA A 293 -11.61 -3.03 -17.67
CA ALA A 293 -12.67 -2.24 -18.30
C ALA A 293 -13.14 -2.86 -19.62
N ASP A 294 -14.46 -2.78 -19.87
CA ASP A 294 -15.06 -3.24 -21.12
C ASP A 294 -14.82 -2.23 -22.25
N HIS A 295 -14.86 -0.95 -21.90
CA HIS A 295 -14.53 0.15 -22.80
C HIS A 295 -13.45 1.03 -22.18
N ARG A 296 -12.36 1.23 -22.91
CA ARG A 296 -11.24 2.05 -22.46
C ARG A 296 -10.86 3.08 -23.50
N ALA A 297 -10.81 4.35 -23.11
CA ALA A 297 -10.29 5.43 -23.93
C ALA A 297 -9.11 6.09 -23.23
N ARG A 298 -8.06 6.40 -24.00
CA ARG A 298 -6.90 7.13 -23.49
C ARG A 298 -7.22 8.61 -23.53
N VAL A 299 -7.10 9.28 -22.39
CA VAL A 299 -7.44 10.70 -22.25
C VAL A 299 -6.31 11.40 -21.53
N LYS A 300 -5.79 12.49 -22.10
CA LYS A 300 -4.83 13.33 -21.38
C LYS A 300 -5.46 13.80 -20.07
N ALA A 301 -4.71 13.77 -18.96
CA ALA A 301 -5.25 14.13 -17.63
C ALA A 301 -5.96 15.51 -17.63
N SER A 302 -5.41 16.50 -18.35
CA SER A 302 -6.01 17.83 -18.52
C SER A 302 -7.36 17.84 -19.28
N GLY A 303 -7.74 16.74 -19.93
CA GLY A 303 -9.00 16.58 -20.64
C GLY A 303 -10.11 15.92 -19.81
N ILE A 304 -9.80 15.35 -18.65
CA ILE A 304 -10.77 14.57 -17.85
C ILE A 304 -11.89 15.46 -17.31
N ALA A 305 -11.57 16.63 -16.74
CA ALA A 305 -12.60 17.58 -16.29
C ALA A 305 -13.51 18.04 -17.45
N ARG A 306 -12.92 18.29 -18.63
CA ARG A 306 -13.69 18.66 -19.84
C ARG A 306 -14.60 17.53 -20.31
N LEU A 307 -14.15 16.28 -20.22
CA LEU A 307 -14.94 15.10 -20.52
C LEU A 307 -16.08 14.91 -19.51
N ALA A 308 -15.81 15.09 -18.21
CA ALA A 308 -16.83 15.06 -17.17
C ALA A 308 -17.93 16.10 -17.45
N GLY A 309 -17.54 17.31 -17.86
CA GLY A 309 -18.47 18.37 -18.27
C GLY A 309 -19.28 18.01 -19.52
N LEU A 310 -18.66 17.34 -20.50
CA LEU A 310 -19.36 16.83 -21.68
C LEU A 310 -20.41 15.78 -21.29
N LEU A 311 -20.05 14.82 -20.44
CA LEU A 311 -20.98 13.79 -19.95
C LEU A 311 -22.14 14.41 -19.18
N ALA A 312 -21.84 15.32 -18.25
CA ALA A 312 -22.85 16.06 -17.49
C ALA A 312 -23.82 16.81 -18.41
N SER A 313 -23.30 17.53 -19.41
CA SER A 313 -24.11 18.25 -20.40
C SER A 313 -25.00 17.32 -21.22
N ARG A 314 -24.45 16.20 -21.72
CA ARG A 314 -25.19 15.19 -22.51
C ARG A 314 -26.27 14.47 -21.70
N LEU A 315 -26.09 14.36 -20.38
CA LEU A 315 -27.08 13.80 -19.46
C LEU A 315 -28.14 14.83 -19.04
N GLY A 316 -27.96 16.12 -19.32
CA GLY A 316 -28.91 17.18 -18.97
C GLY A 316 -28.72 17.74 -17.55
N VAL A 317 -27.51 17.65 -16.99
CA VAL A 317 -27.16 18.34 -15.74
C VAL A 317 -27.15 19.86 -16.00
N ALA A 318 -27.94 20.60 -15.22
CA ALA A 318 -28.11 22.04 -15.41
C ALA A 318 -26.78 22.81 -15.24
N GLY A 319 -26.52 23.76 -16.14
CA GLY A 319 -25.31 24.60 -16.09
C GLY A 319 -24.01 23.89 -16.46
N ALA A 320 -24.04 22.58 -16.77
CA ALA A 320 -22.85 21.85 -17.14
C ALA A 320 -22.37 22.21 -18.55
N THR A 321 -21.13 22.67 -18.64
CA THR A 321 -20.42 22.91 -19.90
C THR A 321 -19.23 21.98 -20.02
N GLY A 322 -19.00 21.46 -21.22
CA GLY A 322 -17.81 20.69 -21.55
C GLY A 322 -17.64 20.61 -23.05
N GLY A 323 -16.79 19.71 -23.52
CA GLY A 323 -16.64 19.53 -24.95
C GLY A 323 -15.86 18.30 -25.32
N GLU A 324 -15.80 18.03 -26.62
CA GLU A 324 -15.07 16.89 -27.15
C GLU A 324 -13.61 16.88 -26.71
N VAL A 325 -13.11 15.69 -26.44
CA VAL A 325 -11.74 15.45 -26.00
C VAL A 325 -11.05 14.56 -27.01
N ALA A 326 -9.86 14.97 -27.45
CA ALA A 326 -9.09 14.21 -28.42
C ALA A 326 -8.83 12.77 -27.94
N GLY A 327 -9.02 11.80 -28.82
CA GLY A 327 -8.85 10.38 -28.52
C GLY A 327 -10.09 9.69 -27.93
N VAL A 328 -11.19 10.41 -27.77
CA VAL A 328 -12.48 9.86 -27.32
C VAL A 328 -13.47 9.88 -28.48
N ASP A 329 -13.93 8.70 -28.90
CA ASP A 329 -14.93 8.56 -29.96
C ASP A 329 -16.31 9.04 -29.49
N ALA A 330 -16.98 9.90 -30.27
CA ALA A 330 -18.33 10.37 -30.01
C ALA A 330 -19.33 9.20 -29.88
N LYS A 331 -19.16 8.12 -30.65
CA LYS A 331 -20.02 6.93 -30.55
C LYS A 331 -19.90 6.23 -29.20
N LEU A 332 -18.70 6.24 -28.61
CA LEU A 332 -18.48 5.69 -27.28
C LEU A 332 -19.20 6.52 -26.22
N ILE A 333 -19.17 7.85 -26.36
CA ILE A 333 -19.91 8.77 -25.47
C ILE A 333 -21.42 8.58 -25.62
N ASP A 334 -21.94 8.45 -26.83
CA ASP A 334 -23.35 8.20 -27.06
C ASP A 334 -23.81 6.86 -26.46
N ALA A 335 -23.00 5.80 -26.61
CA ALA A 335 -23.27 4.51 -25.98
C ALA A 335 -23.25 4.60 -24.45
N LEU A 336 -22.27 5.29 -23.88
CA LEU A 336 -22.16 5.51 -22.44
C LEU A 336 -23.36 6.30 -21.90
N VAL A 337 -23.75 7.40 -22.55
CA VAL A 337 -24.90 8.21 -22.14
C VAL A 337 -26.19 7.39 -22.20
N LYS A 338 -26.35 6.52 -23.21
CA LYS A 338 -27.49 5.59 -23.28
C LYS A 338 -27.49 4.60 -22.12
N ASP A 339 -26.35 3.99 -21.83
CA ASP A 339 -26.22 3.02 -20.74
C ASP A 339 -26.48 3.66 -19.37
N LEU A 340 -25.93 4.86 -19.11
CA LEU A 340 -26.16 5.59 -17.86
C LEU A 340 -27.64 5.95 -17.66
N ASN A 341 -28.33 6.36 -18.74
CA ASN A 341 -29.77 6.62 -18.66
C ASN A 341 -30.61 5.36 -18.45
N ALA A 342 -30.18 4.21 -18.99
CA ALA A 342 -30.84 2.92 -18.76
C ALA A 342 -30.58 2.37 -17.34
N SER A 343 -29.46 2.75 -16.72
CA SER A 343 -29.01 2.30 -15.39
C SER A 343 -29.11 3.38 -14.31
N ARG A 344 -30.10 4.28 -14.39
CA ARG A 344 -30.37 5.29 -13.35
C ARG A 344 -30.59 4.62 -11.99
N GLY A 345 -29.92 5.13 -10.95
CA GLY A 345 -29.89 4.55 -9.61
C GLY A 345 -29.07 3.26 -9.48
N LYS A 346 -28.51 2.74 -10.56
CA LYS A 346 -27.66 1.54 -10.63
C LYS A 346 -26.37 1.82 -11.39
N SER A 347 -25.84 3.03 -11.31
CA SER A 347 -24.56 3.39 -11.92
C SER A 347 -23.67 4.11 -10.93
N ALA A 348 -22.38 4.25 -11.23
CA ALA A 348 -21.47 5.05 -10.42
C ALA A 348 -20.44 5.75 -11.32
N VAL A 349 -20.28 7.06 -11.15
CA VAL A 349 -19.21 7.84 -11.77
C VAL A 349 -18.15 8.15 -10.71
N ILE A 350 -16.93 7.70 -10.95
CA ILE A 350 -15.81 7.75 -9.99
C ILE A 350 -14.66 8.53 -10.63
N VAL A 351 -14.06 9.43 -9.88
CA VAL A 351 -12.95 10.30 -10.33
C VAL A 351 -11.70 10.00 -9.52
N GLY A 352 -10.54 9.96 -10.17
CA GLY A 352 -9.25 9.76 -9.50
C GLY A 352 -8.90 10.95 -8.60
N ASP A 353 -8.37 10.69 -7.41
CA ASP A 353 -8.13 11.74 -6.38
C ASP A 353 -7.19 12.87 -6.85
N HIS A 354 -6.37 12.65 -7.88
CA HIS A 354 -5.45 13.64 -8.45
C HIS A 354 -6.10 14.57 -9.48
N GLN A 355 -7.32 14.27 -9.94
CA GLN A 355 -8.04 15.13 -10.88
C GLN A 355 -8.47 16.43 -10.19
N PRO A 356 -8.64 17.54 -10.93
CA PRO A 356 -8.91 18.82 -10.32
C PRO A 356 -10.32 18.86 -9.69
N PRO A 357 -10.58 19.75 -8.72
CA PRO A 357 -11.83 19.80 -7.96
C PRO A 357 -13.09 19.82 -8.84
N GLU A 358 -13.05 20.49 -10.00
CA GLU A 358 -14.17 20.60 -10.92
C GLU A 358 -14.62 19.24 -11.46
N ALA A 359 -13.69 18.30 -11.69
CA ALA A 359 -14.03 16.96 -12.16
C ALA A 359 -14.82 16.18 -11.09
N HIS A 360 -14.43 16.30 -9.82
CA HIS A 360 -15.12 15.69 -8.69
C HIS A 360 -16.51 16.30 -8.49
N ALA A 361 -16.63 17.63 -8.58
CA ALA A 361 -17.92 18.32 -8.50
C ALA A 361 -18.88 17.89 -9.62
N LEU A 362 -18.38 17.79 -10.85
CA LEU A 362 -19.17 17.32 -12.00
C LEU A 362 -19.60 15.85 -11.84
N ALA A 363 -18.72 14.97 -11.35
CA ALA A 363 -19.08 13.58 -11.10
C ALA A 363 -20.13 13.44 -9.98
N ALA A 364 -20.03 14.25 -8.91
CA ALA A 364 -21.05 14.31 -7.87
C ALA A 364 -22.40 14.75 -8.47
N ALA A 365 -22.42 15.81 -9.28
CA ALA A 365 -23.63 16.28 -9.96
C ALA A 365 -24.22 15.25 -10.93
N ILE A 366 -23.39 14.50 -11.67
CA ILE A 366 -23.85 13.40 -12.52
C ILE A 366 -24.47 12.27 -11.67
N ASN A 367 -23.81 11.87 -10.60
CA ASN A 367 -24.32 10.82 -9.71
C ASN A 367 -25.65 11.22 -9.06
N GLU A 368 -25.77 12.47 -8.62
CA GLU A 368 -27.04 13.01 -8.11
C GLU A 368 -28.11 13.02 -9.20
N HIS A 369 -27.80 13.56 -10.39
CA HIS A 369 -28.73 13.62 -11.51
C HIS A 369 -29.22 12.24 -11.95
N LEU A 370 -28.38 11.21 -11.90
CA LEU A 370 -28.72 9.83 -12.25
C LEU A 370 -29.47 9.09 -11.12
N GLY A 371 -29.65 9.70 -9.95
CA GLY A 371 -30.29 9.07 -8.79
C GLY A 371 -29.41 8.01 -8.11
N ASN A 372 -28.08 8.08 -8.28
CA ASN A 372 -27.12 7.15 -7.69
C ASN A 372 -26.88 7.42 -6.20
N VAL A 373 -27.12 8.67 -5.76
CA VAL A 373 -26.98 9.06 -4.34
C VAL A 373 -28.02 8.34 -3.49
N GLY A 374 -27.56 7.63 -2.47
CA GLY A 374 -28.38 6.77 -1.60
C GLY A 374 -28.47 5.32 -2.06
N THR A 375 -28.07 4.99 -3.31
CA THR A 375 -28.11 3.62 -3.84
C THR A 375 -26.71 3.03 -4.01
N THR A 376 -25.95 3.53 -4.99
CA THR A 376 -24.58 3.12 -5.35
C THR A 376 -23.55 4.12 -4.85
N VAL A 377 -23.96 5.34 -4.51
CA VAL A 377 -23.12 6.42 -4.00
C VAL A 377 -23.66 6.85 -2.64
N HIS A 378 -22.87 6.70 -1.59
CA HIS A 378 -23.22 7.08 -0.23
C HIS A 378 -22.42 8.32 0.17
N VAL A 379 -23.14 9.40 0.48
CA VAL A 379 -22.58 10.63 1.04
C VAL A 379 -22.63 10.51 2.56
N LEU A 380 -21.46 10.50 3.18
CA LEU A 380 -21.26 10.29 4.61
C LEU A 380 -20.65 11.53 5.25
N GLU A 381 -20.77 11.63 6.57
CA GLU A 381 -20.01 12.60 7.35
C GLU A 381 -18.49 12.41 7.14
N PRO A 382 -17.68 13.47 7.28
CA PRO A 382 -16.22 13.35 7.18
C PRO A 382 -15.67 12.31 8.14
N VAL A 383 -15.01 11.28 7.58
CA VAL A 383 -14.36 10.21 8.35
C VAL A 383 -13.06 10.70 9.00
N LEU A 384 -12.39 11.66 8.35
CA LEU A 384 -11.11 12.21 8.80
C LEU A 384 -11.32 13.21 9.95
N ALA A 385 -10.41 13.22 10.91
CA ALA A 385 -10.54 14.04 12.11
C ALA A 385 -10.41 15.55 11.84
N LYS A 386 -9.70 15.93 10.77
CA LYS A 386 -9.48 17.30 10.35
C LYS A 386 -9.59 17.39 8.82
N PRO A 387 -10.81 17.46 8.25
CA PRO A 387 -10.98 17.63 6.81
C PRO A 387 -10.54 19.05 6.42
N THR A 388 -9.32 19.18 5.90
CA THR A 388 -8.68 20.45 5.53
C THR A 388 -8.02 20.35 4.15
N ASN A 389 -7.53 21.47 3.64
CA ASN A 389 -6.67 21.50 2.46
C ASN A 389 -5.20 21.35 2.93
N GLN A 390 -4.67 20.14 2.81
CA GLN A 390 -3.36 19.78 3.35
C GLN A 390 -2.22 20.49 2.63
N GLY A 391 -2.32 20.68 1.31
CA GLY A 391 -1.35 21.44 0.53
C GLY A 391 -1.23 22.89 1.02
N ALA A 392 -2.36 23.53 1.34
CA ALA A 392 -2.36 24.89 1.89
C ALA A 392 -1.77 24.95 3.30
N GLU A 393 -2.09 23.98 4.18
CA GLU A 393 -1.50 23.91 5.53
C GLU A 393 0.01 23.66 5.48
N PHE A 394 0.46 22.77 4.58
CA PHE A 394 1.87 22.50 4.38
C PHE A 394 2.61 23.72 3.83
N ALA A 395 2.03 24.44 2.86
CA ALA A 395 2.59 25.69 2.36
C ALA A 395 2.74 26.75 3.46
N ALA A 396 1.76 26.86 4.37
CA ALA A 396 1.84 27.74 5.53
C ALA A 396 2.96 27.33 6.50
N LEU A 397 3.18 26.02 6.72
CA LEU A 397 4.30 25.51 7.50
C LEU A 397 5.64 25.89 6.85
N LEU A 398 5.80 25.70 5.54
CA LEU A 398 7.03 26.07 4.82
C LEU A 398 7.34 27.57 4.99
N GLN A 399 6.32 28.42 4.92
CA GLN A 399 6.47 29.86 5.15
C GLN A 399 6.89 30.16 6.59
N ALA A 400 6.28 29.51 7.58
CA ALA A 400 6.64 29.67 8.99
C ALA A 400 8.08 29.22 9.28
N MET A 401 8.54 28.14 8.65
CA MET A 401 9.93 27.70 8.70
C MET A 401 10.88 28.71 8.03
N GLY A 402 10.48 29.25 6.88
CA GLY A 402 11.28 30.23 6.13
C GLY A 402 11.46 31.57 6.83
N THR A 403 10.44 32.03 7.55
CA THR A 403 10.46 33.28 8.34
C THR A 403 11.04 33.10 9.75
N GLY A 404 11.28 31.85 10.16
CA GLY A 404 11.78 31.52 11.50
C GLY A 404 10.70 31.60 12.59
N GLU A 405 9.42 31.66 12.24
CA GLU A 405 8.30 31.54 13.17
C GLU A 405 8.25 30.13 13.78
N ALA A 406 8.52 29.09 12.98
CA ALA A 406 8.63 27.73 13.46
C ALA A 406 9.90 27.56 14.30
N LYS A 407 9.73 27.42 15.62
CA LYS A 407 10.81 27.19 16.60
C LYS A 407 10.98 25.72 16.92
N THR A 408 9.89 24.97 16.89
CA THR A 408 9.90 23.53 17.11
C THR A 408 8.99 22.86 16.10
N LEU A 409 9.48 21.80 15.46
CA LEU A 409 8.71 20.96 14.56
C LEU A 409 8.75 19.52 15.06
N LEU A 410 7.59 18.98 15.42
CA LEU A 410 7.41 17.57 15.70
C LEU A 410 6.70 16.91 14.51
N VAL A 411 7.37 15.99 13.85
CA VAL A 411 6.85 15.19 12.75
C VAL A 411 6.40 13.83 13.29
N LEU A 412 5.12 13.49 13.16
CA LEU A 412 4.56 12.19 13.53
C LEU A 412 4.15 11.42 12.26
N GLY A 413 4.98 10.45 11.88
CA GLY A 413 4.83 9.72 10.62
C GLY A 413 5.28 10.52 9.41
N GLY A 414 5.23 9.88 8.24
CA GLY A 414 5.71 10.44 6.98
C GLY A 414 7.24 10.64 6.92
N ASN A 415 7.69 11.12 5.77
CA ASN A 415 9.09 11.45 5.49
C ASN A 415 9.14 12.70 4.58
N PRO A 416 8.84 13.89 5.11
CA PRO A 416 8.66 15.10 4.33
C PRO A 416 9.93 15.57 3.63
N VAL A 417 11.14 15.24 4.10
CA VAL A 417 12.36 15.54 3.35
C VAL A 417 12.39 14.80 2.01
N TYR A 418 11.97 13.53 1.99
CA TYR A 418 11.89 12.73 0.78
C TYR A 418 10.67 13.10 -0.08
N SER A 419 9.50 13.28 0.55
CA SER A 419 8.22 13.29 -0.17
C SER A 419 7.70 14.67 -0.53
N ALA A 420 8.21 15.74 0.09
CA ALA A 420 7.77 17.10 -0.23
C ALA A 420 8.04 17.46 -1.70
N TYR A 421 7.24 18.36 -2.25
CA TYR A 421 7.42 18.79 -3.65
C TYR A 421 8.83 19.38 -3.85
N GLY A 422 9.51 18.99 -4.92
CA GLY A 422 10.94 19.25 -5.09
C GLY A 422 11.35 20.73 -5.13
N ASP A 423 10.40 21.64 -5.36
CA ASP A 423 10.58 23.09 -5.33
C ASP A 423 10.47 23.71 -3.92
N THR A 424 9.94 22.97 -2.93
CA THR A 424 9.71 23.46 -1.57
C THR A 424 10.98 23.61 -0.73
N LYS A 425 12.06 22.91 -1.10
CA LYS A 425 13.34 22.86 -0.36
C LYS A 425 13.14 22.55 1.14
N PHE A 426 12.29 21.58 1.45
CA PHE A 426 11.93 21.24 2.83
C PHE A 426 13.15 20.97 3.73
N ALA A 427 14.16 20.25 3.24
CA ALA A 427 15.40 19.98 3.96
C ALA A 427 16.14 21.27 4.40
N ASP A 428 16.26 22.24 3.50
CA ASP A 428 16.92 23.52 3.77
C ASP A 428 16.14 24.34 4.82
N LEU A 429 14.81 24.22 4.80
CA LEU A 429 13.93 24.87 5.78
C LEU A 429 13.98 24.17 7.13
N LEU A 430 14.03 22.83 7.14
CA LEU A 430 14.11 22.02 8.35
C LEU A 430 15.38 22.34 9.15
N ALA A 431 16.51 22.51 8.45
CA ALA A 431 17.78 22.90 9.06
C ALA A 431 17.75 24.28 9.76
N LYS A 432 16.76 25.13 9.46
CA LYS A 432 16.57 26.43 10.13
C LYS A 432 15.70 26.34 11.39
N VAL A 433 14.96 25.24 11.57
CA VAL A 433 14.14 25.03 12.76
C VAL A 433 15.06 24.67 13.93
N PRO A 434 15.09 25.44 15.03
CA PRO A 434 15.98 25.21 16.16
C PRO A 434 15.90 23.80 16.77
N LEU A 435 14.69 23.25 16.85
CA LEU A 435 14.45 21.88 17.32
C LEU A 435 13.48 21.17 16.37
N SER A 436 13.97 20.17 15.65
CA SER A 436 13.13 19.21 14.94
C SER A 436 13.18 17.84 15.63
N ALA A 437 12.05 17.15 15.65
CA ALA A 437 11.94 15.78 16.13
C ALA A 437 11.01 14.99 15.23
N THR A 438 11.36 13.74 14.92
CA THR A 438 10.58 12.85 14.07
C THR A 438 10.28 11.57 14.84
N LEU A 439 9.02 11.13 14.82
CA LEU A 439 8.61 9.79 15.26
C LEU A 439 8.38 8.93 14.03
N SER A 440 9.38 8.12 13.69
CA SER A 440 9.36 7.19 12.54
C SER A 440 9.81 5.78 12.97
N LEU A 441 9.50 4.79 12.14
CA LEU A 441 9.99 3.42 12.29
C LEU A 441 11.44 3.27 11.79
N TYR A 442 11.88 4.17 10.92
CA TYR A 442 13.15 4.11 10.21
C TYR A 442 13.98 5.37 10.43
N ASN A 443 15.29 5.26 10.20
CA ASN A 443 16.20 6.40 10.12
C ASN A 443 16.19 6.94 8.69
N ASP A 444 15.06 7.51 8.29
CA ASP A 444 14.81 8.02 6.95
C ASP A 444 15.47 9.40 6.73
N GLU A 445 15.15 10.05 5.60
CA GLU A 445 15.73 11.32 5.18
C GLU A 445 15.38 12.51 6.09
N THR A 446 14.34 12.40 6.94
CA THR A 446 13.86 13.49 7.82
C THR A 446 14.43 13.40 9.23
#